data_AF-A0A285HQ86-F1
#
_entry.id   AF-A0A285HQ86-F1
#
_cell.length_a   1.000
_cell.length_b   1.000
_cell.length_c   1.000
_cell.angle_alpha   90.00
_cell.angle_beta   90.00
_cell.angle_gamma   90.00
#
_symmetry.space_group_name_H-M   'P 1'
#
loop_
_entity.id
_entity.type
_entity.pdbx_description
1 polymer ?
#
loop_
_entity_poly.entity_id
_entity_poly.type
_entity_poly.pdbx_seq_one_letter_code
_entity_poly.pdbx_strand_id
1 'polypeptide(L)'
;MINNKDLKISEMIELSYKLWEKNKEKWSPMEPEYGKDFILYMIEEVGEVIEIIKKKSEEEIMNDNVIRERFIEELGDVLMYFIDVLNRFDISAEEFSEKYIEKYRTNLGRDFEKQHKDF
;
A
#
# COMPACT_ATOMS: atom_id res chain seq x y z
N MET A 1 -5.49 -14.81 -16.79
CA MET A 1 -6.53 -13.75 -16.84
C MET A 1 -6.94 -13.50 -15.41
N ILE A 2 -6.70 -12.30 -14.87
CA ILE A 2 -7.22 -11.91 -13.55
C ILE A 2 -8.72 -11.68 -13.75
N ASN A 3 -9.57 -12.52 -13.17
CA ASN A 3 -11.01 -12.48 -13.39
C ASN A 3 -11.71 -12.37 -12.03
N ASN A 4 -12.32 -11.22 -11.75
CA ASN A 4 -13.20 -10.87 -10.61
C ASN A 4 -12.64 -10.97 -9.18
N LYS A 5 -12.76 -9.99 -8.28
CA LYS A 5 -12.99 -8.53 -8.36
C LYS A 5 -12.55 -7.84 -7.05
N ASP A 6 -11.86 -8.55 -6.16
CA ASP A 6 -11.21 -8.06 -4.96
C ASP A 6 -9.88 -8.79 -4.84
N LEU A 7 -8.80 -8.04 -4.61
CA LEU A 7 -7.46 -8.60 -4.54
C LEU A 7 -7.16 -9.11 -3.12
N LYS A 8 -6.63 -10.33 -3.02
CA LYS A 8 -6.00 -10.83 -1.80
C LYS A 8 -4.54 -10.40 -1.76
N ILE A 9 -4.00 -10.23 -0.56
CA ILE A 9 -2.58 -9.89 -0.35
C ILE A 9 -1.66 -10.89 -1.07
N SER A 10 -1.97 -12.18 -1.03
CA SER A 10 -1.22 -13.22 -1.75
C SER A 10 -1.20 -13.00 -3.27
N GLU A 11 -2.31 -12.57 -3.85
CA GLU A 11 -2.40 -12.28 -5.29
C GLU A 11 -1.62 -11.01 -5.63
N MET A 12 -1.68 -10.00 -4.77
CA MET A 12 -0.92 -8.76 -4.95
C MET A 12 0.58 -9.01 -4.91
N ILE A 13 1.05 -9.81 -3.94
CA ILE A 13 2.46 -10.25 -3.84
C ILE A 13 2.88 -10.95 -5.15
N GLU A 14 2.07 -11.88 -5.66
CA GLU A 14 2.34 -12.57 -6.92
C GLU A 14 2.38 -11.61 -8.12
N LEU A 15 1.47 -10.63 -8.19
CA LEU A 15 1.43 -9.63 -9.26
C LEU A 15 2.65 -8.71 -9.24
N SER A 16 3.05 -8.23 -8.05
CA SER A 16 4.26 -7.44 -7.85
C SER A 16 5.49 -8.23 -8.29
N TYR A 17 5.61 -9.50 -7.89
CA TYR A 17 6.75 -10.33 -8.27
C TYR A 17 6.83 -10.55 -9.78
N LYS A 18 5.70 -10.83 -10.45
CA LYS A 18 5.64 -10.97 -11.92
C LYS A 18 6.02 -9.68 -12.64
N LEU A 19 5.63 -8.53 -12.09
CA LEU A 19 6.01 -7.23 -12.64
C LEU A 19 7.51 -7.00 -12.52
N TRP A 20 8.11 -7.33 -11.37
CA TRP A 20 9.56 -7.31 -11.20
C TRP A 20 10.26 -8.29 -12.13
N GLU A 21 9.82 -9.54 -12.23
CA GLU A 21 10.45 -10.57 -13.06
C GLU A 21 10.55 -10.15 -14.53
N LYS A 22 9.51 -9.48 -15.04
CA LYS A 22 9.49 -8.92 -16.40
C LYS A 22 10.54 -7.83 -16.61
N ASN A 23 10.95 -7.13 -15.55
CA ASN A 23 11.84 -5.97 -15.58
C ASN A 23 13.19 -6.19 -14.86
N LYS A 24 13.48 -7.41 -14.39
CA LYS A 24 14.63 -7.74 -13.52
C LYS A 24 16.00 -7.40 -14.09
N GLU A 25 16.11 -7.28 -15.42
CA GLU A 25 17.35 -6.86 -16.08
C GLU A 25 17.65 -5.36 -15.92
N LYS A 26 16.64 -4.56 -15.53
CA LYS A 26 16.71 -3.11 -15.36
C LYS A 26 16.47 -2.66 -13.92
N TRP A 27 15.68 -3.42 -13.18
CA TRP A 27 15.30 -3.09 -11.80
C TRP A 27 16.28 -3.68 -10.80
N SER A 28 16.30 -3.15 -9.58
CA SER A 28 17.13 -3.71 -8.52
C SER A 28 16.73 -5.18 -8.22
N PRO A 29 17.71 -6.02 -7.82
CA PRO A 29 17.42 -7.40 -7.38
C PRO A 29 16.32 -7.46 -6.33
N MET A 30 15.52 -8.54 -6.33
CA MET A 30 14.47 -8.77 -5.32
C MET A 30 15.10 -9.24 -4.01
N GLU A 31 15.78 -8.30 -3.33
CA GLU A 31 16.55 -8.56 -2.11
C GLU A 31 16.28 -7.46 -1.05
N PRO A 32 16.42 -7.78 0.26
CA PRO A 32 16.09 -6.86 1.35
C PRO A 32 16.90 -5.56 1.33
N GLU A 33 18.14 -5.57 0.85
CA GLU A 33 19.04 -4.41 0.85
C GLU A 33 18.52 -3.24 -0.01
N TYR A 34 17.66 -3.54 -0.98
CA TYR A 34 17.00 -2.56 -1.85
C TYR A 34 15.61 -2.16 -1.36
N GLY A 35 15.07 -2.82 -0.31
CA GLY A 35 13.73 -2.55 0.21
C GLY A 35 13.53 -1.11 0.68
N LYS A 36 14.59 -0.47 1.19
CA LYS A 36 14.54 0.95 1.59
C LYS A 36 14.17 1.89 0.45
N ASP A 37 14.61 1.61 -0.78
CA ASP A 37 14.37 2.49 -1.92
C ASP A 37 12.89 2.45 -2.32
N PHE A 38 12.26 1.29 -2.16
CA PHE A 38 10.83 1.09 -2.43
C PHE A 38 9.94 1.71 -1.36
N ILE A 39 10.43 1.81 -0.12
CA ILE A 39 9.78 2.65 0.89
C ILE A 39 9.85 4.13 0.47
N LEU A 40 10.98 4.61 -0.06
CA LEU A 40 11.09 5.99 -0.53
C LEU A 40 10.15 6.26 -1.72
N TYR A 41 10.08 5.36 -2.70
CA TYR A 41 9.14 5.47 -3.81
C TYR A 41 7.68 5.47 -3.32
N MET A 42 7.32 4.60 -2.36
CA MET A 42 6.00 4.63 -1.74
C MET A 42 5.67 6.00 -1.13
N ILE A 43 6.64 6.69 -0.54
CA ILE A 43 6.44 8.04 0.03
C ILE A 43 6.29 9.10 -1.07
N GLU A 44 6.95 8.93 -2.22
CA GLU A 44 6.74 9.78 -3.39
C GLU A 44 5.28 9.67 -3.87
N GLU A 45 4.72 8.45 -3.96
CA GLU A 45 3.32 8.23 -4.33
C GLU A 45 2.34 8.81 -3.29
N VAL A 46 2.65 8.73 -2.00
CA VAL A 46 1.89 9.45 -0.97
C VAL A 46 1.93 10.97 -1.22
N GLY A 47 3.03 11.49 -1.74
CA GLY A 47 3.15 12.88 -2.18
C GLY A 47 2.14 13.23 -3.28
N GLU A 48 1.93 12.34 -4.26
CA GLU A 48 0.94 12.53 -5.33
C GLU A 48 -0.51 12.52 -4.77
N VAL A 49 -0.81 11.60 -3.84
CA VAL A 49 -2.10 11.60 -3.11
C VAL A 49 -2.32 12.94 -2.39
N ILE A 50 -1.30 13.43 -1.68
CA ILE A 50 -1.35 14.72 -0.97
C ILE A 50 -1.56 15.88 -1.93
N GLU A 51 -0.94 15.85 -3.11
CA GLU A 51 -1.10 16.90 -4.12
C GLU A 51 -2.56 17.03 -4.56
N ILE A 52 -3.25 15.90 -4.77
CA ILE A 52 -4.69 15.89 -5.09
C ILE A 52 -5.50 16.49 -3.95
N ILE A 53 -5.29 16.03 -2.71
CA ILE A 53 -5.99 16.54 -1.52
C ILE A 53 -5.78 18.04 -1.33
N LYS A 54 -4.58 18.56 -1.64
CA LYS A 54 -4.28 19.99 -1.52
C LYS A 54 -4.92 20.84 -2.60
N LYS A 55 -5.11 20.28 -3.81
CA LYS A 55 -5.62 21.02 -4.97
C LYS A 55 -7.12 20.90 -5.15
N LYS A 56 -7.75 19.89 -4.56
CA LYS A 56 -9.16 19.51 -4.74
C LYS A 56 -9.89 19.47 -3.40
N SER A 57 -11.13 19.93 -3.40
CA SER A 57 -12.02 19.75 -2.25
C SER A 57 -12.43 18.28 -2.09
N GLU A 58 -12.85 17.90 -0.88
CA GLU A 58 -13.40 16.56 -0.63
C GLU A 58 -14.64 16.29 -1.47
N GLU A 59 -15.46 17.31 -1.74
CA GLU A 59 -16.63 17.20 -2.62
C GLU A 59 -16.23 16.85 -4.06
N GLU A 60 -15.18 17.49 -4.59
CA GLU A 60 -14.63 17.18 -5.91
C GLU A 60 -14.07 15.75 -5.96
N ILE A 61 -13.27 15.34 -4.97
CA ILE A 61 -12.71 13.98 -4.90
C ILE A 61 -13.81 12.91 -4.87
N MET A 62 -14.94 13.22 -4.22
CA MET A 62 -16.04 12.27 -4.08
C MET A 62 -16.96 12.22 -5.29
N ASN A 63 -17.17 13.34 -5.99
CA ASN A 63 -18.23 13.47 -6.99
C ASN A 63 -17.75 13.73 -8.43
N ASP A 64 -16.51 14.20 -8.64
CA ASP A 64 -15.92 14.30 -9.98
C ASP A 64 -15.24 12.96 -10.31
N ASN A 65 -15.74 12.27 -11.34
CA ASN A 65 -15.25 10.95 -11.72
C ASN A 65 -13.77 10.96 -12.12
N VAL A 66 -13.29 12.02 -12.79
CA VAL A 66 -11.90 12.09 -13.26
C VAL A 66 -10.96 12.29 -12.08
N ILE A 67 -11.33 13.16 -11.15
CA ILE A 67 -10.56 13.39 -9.93
C ILE A 67 -10.56 12.14 -9.06
N ARG A 68 -11.72 11.48 -8.92
CA ARG A 68 -11.86 10.24 -8.16
C ARG A 68 -11.00 9.11 -8.73
N GLU A 69 -11.03 8.91 -10.04
CA GLU A 69 -10.22 7.89 -10.71
C GLU A 69 -8.73 8.14 -10.44
N ARG A 70 -8.26 9.37 -10.66
CA ARG A 70 -6.85 9.70 -10.39
C ARG A 70 -6.48 9.53 -8.92
N PHE A 71 -7.35 9.92 -7.99
CA PHE A 71 -7.11 9.72 -6.56
C PHE A 71 -6.98 8.25 -6.17
N ILE A 72 -7.82 7.38 -6.76
CA ILE A 72 -7.74 5.92 -6.54
C ILE A 72 -6.47 5.34 -7.16
N GLU A 73 -6.04 5.85 -8.32
CA GLU A 73 -4.78 5.45 -8.98
C GLU A 73 -3.58 5.69 -8.05
N GLU A 74 -3.40 6.91 -7.52
CA GLU A 74 -2.25 7.20 -6.63
C GLU A 74 -2.28 6.35 -5.35
N LEU A 75 -3.47 6.11 -4.77
CA LEU A 75 -3.62 5.22 -3.63
C LEU A 75 -3.26 3.77 -3.98
N GLY A 76 -3.55 3.37 -5.23
CA GLY A 76 -3.13 2.10 -5.80
C GLY A 76 -1.61 2.00 -5.93
N ASP A 77 -0.95 3.06 -6.39
CA ASP A 77 0.51 3.11 -6.56
C ASP A 77 1.24 3.03 -5.21
N VAL A 78 0.74 3.74 -4.18
CA VAL A 78 1.20 3.57 -2.79
C VAL A 78 1.15 2.10 -2.38
N LEU A 79 0.02 1.44 -2.67
CA LEU A 79 -0.18 0.04 -2.31
C LEU A 79 0.72 -0.90 -3.12
N MET A 80 1.00 -0.59 -4.39
CA MET A 80 1.91 -1.38 -5.23
C MET A 80 3.32 -1.39 -4.65
N TYR A 81 3.87 -0.24 -4.25
CA TYR A 81 5.20 -0.20 -3.62
C TYR A 81 5.22 -0.86 -2.24
N PHE A 82 4.14 -0.72 -1.46
CA PHE A 82 4.02 -1.43 -0.18
C PHE A 82 4.12 -2.96 -0.36
N ILE A 83 3.45 -3.51 -1.37
CA ILE A 83 3.49 -4.94 -1.66
C ILE A 83 4.86 -5.37 -2.19
N ASP A 84 5.54 -4.54 -2.98
CA ASP A 84 6.91 -4.80 -3.41
C ASP A 84 7.87 -4.87 -2.21
N VAL A 85 7.68 -4.01 -1.21
CA VAL A 85 8.40 -4.10 0.07
C VAL A 85 8.17 -5.45 0.75
N LEU A 86 6.94 -5.98 0.79
CA LEU A 86 6.70 -7.32 1.34
C LEU A 86 7.52 -8.39 0.59
N ASN A 87 7.51 -8.36 -0.75
CA ASN A 87 8.30 -9.28 -1.57
C ASN A 87 9.81 -9.18 -1.28
N ARG A 88 10.35 -7.95 -1.14
CA ARG A 88 11.79 -7.72 -0.89
C ARG A 88 12.27 -8.24 0.45
N PHE A 89 11.41 -8.24 1.46
CA PHE A 89 11.70 -8.77 2.79
C PHE A 89 11.25 -10.22 2.98
N ASP A 90 10.80 -10.89 1.91
CA ASP A 90 10.27 -12.26 1.95
C ASP A 90 9.12 -12.43 2.96
N ILE A 91 8.31 -11.37 3.14
CA ILE A 91 7.16 -11.38 4.05
C ILE A 91 5.99 -12.03 3.34
N SER A 92 5.54 -13.17 3.88
CA SER A 92 4.42 -13.90 3.31
C SER A 92 3.08 -13.20 3.57
N ALA A 93 2.08 -13.48 2.73
CA ALA A 93 0.72 -13.01 2.94
C ALA A 93 0.12 -13.50 4.28
N GLU A 94 0.49 -14.71 4.71
CA GLU A 94 0.04 -15.29 6.00
C GLU A 94 0.63 -14.51 7.17
N GLU A 95 1.96 -14.38 7.22
CA GLU A 95 2.68 -13.64 8.27
C GLU A 95 2.13 -12.21 8.43
N PHE A 96 1.99 -11.49 7.31
CA PHE A 96 1.48 -10.13 7.34
C PHE A 96 0.01 -10.07 7.80
N SER A 97 -0.84 -10.97 7.30
CA SER A 97 -2.26 -11.00 7.66
C SER A 97 -2.47 -11.33 9.14
N GLU A 98 -1.69 -12.25 9.69
CA GLU A 98 -1.72 -12.58 11.12
C GLU A 98 -1.41 -11.35 11.97
N LYS A 99 -0.31 -10.65 11.66
CA LYS A 99 0.08 -9.44 12.40
C LYS A 99 -0.94 -8.32 12.28
N TYR A 100 -1.54 -8.15 11.10
CA TYR A 100 -2.62 -7.19 10.90
C TYR A 100 -3.85 -7.53 11.77
N ILE A 101 -4.28 -8.79 11.77
CA ILE A 101 -5.45 -9.25 12.54
C ILE A 101 -5.19 -9.14 14.04
N GLU A 102 -4.00 -9.51 14.52
CA GLU A 102 -3.58 -9.33 15.91
C GLU A 102 -3.69 -7.86 16.32
N LYS A 103 -3.11 -6.95 15.52
CA LYS A 103 -3.17 -5.51 15.76
C LYS A 103 -4.60 -4.97 15.76
N TYR A 104 -5.43 -5.42 14.83
CA TYR A 104 -6.85 -5.06 14.77
C TYR A 104 -7.60 -5.49 16.03
N ARG A 105 -7.42 -6.73 16.49
CA ARG A 105 -8.03 -7.24 17.73
C ARG A 105 -7.59 -6.44 18.95
N THR A 106 -6.31 -6.11 19.05
CA THR A 106 -5.81 -5.23 20.13
C THR A 106 -6.46 -3.86 20.10
N ASN A 107 -6.62 -3.27 18.92
CA ASN A 107 -7.23 -1.95 18.76
C ASN A 107 -8.74 -1.94 19.08
N LEU A 108 -9.48 -3.02 18.80
CA LEU A 108 -10.91 -3.12 19.17
C LEU A 108 -11.14 -3.08 20.69
N GLY A 109 -10.22 -3.66 21.47
CA GLY A 109 -10.27 -3.63 22.93
C GLY A 109 -9.65 -2.36 23.55
N ARG A 110 -9.22 -1.40 22.72
CA ARG A 110 -8.46 -0.23 23.18
C ARG A 110 -9.40 0.95 23.44
N ASP A 111 -9.36 1.46 24.67
CA ASP A 111 -9.93 2.76 25.00
C ASP A 111 -8.93 3.86 24.60
N PHE A 112 -9.12 4.44 23.42
CA PHE A 112 -8.24 5.48 22.89
C PHE A 112 -8.36 6.79 23.68
N GLU A 113 -9.55 7.14 24.19
CA GLU A 113 -9.76 8.38 24.95
C GLU A 113 -9.02 8.37 26.28
N LYS A 114 -8.95 7.21 26.94
CA LYS A 114 -8.22 7.07 28.20
C LYS A 114 -6.70 7.19 28.01
N GLN A 115 -6.15 6.65 26.93
CA GLN A 115 -4.71 6.70 26.67
C GLN A 115 -4.21 8.07 26.23
N HIS A 116 -5.05 8.89 25.60
CA HIS A 116 -4.69 10.27 25.25
C HIS A 116 -4.67 11.23 26.44
N LYS A 117 -5.23 10.86 27.59
CA LYS A 117 -5.19 11.66 28.83
C LYS A 117 -3.94 11.43 29.68
N ASP A 118 -3.18 10.37 29.38
CA ASP A 118 -1.96 9.98 30.11
C ASP A 118 -0.67 10.56 29.46
N PHE A 119 -0.80 11.55 28.56
CA PHE A 119 0.28 12.37 27.99
C PHE A 119 -0.04 13.86 28.18
#